data_AF-A0A7W7T588-F1
#
_entry.id   AF-A0A7W7T588-F1
#
_cell.length_a   1.000
_cell.length_b   1.000
_cell.length_c   1.000
_cell.angle_alpha   90.00
_cell.angle_beta   90.00
_cell.angle_gamma   90.00
#
_symmetry.space_group_name_H-M   'P 1'
#
loop_
_entity.id
_entity.type
_entity.pdbx_description
1 polymer ?
#
loop_
_entity_poly.entity_id
_entity_poly.type
_entity_poly.pdbx_seq_one_letter_code
_entity_poly.pdbx_strand_id
1 'polypeptide(L)'
;MHADPVFTGYTELQEVLRDGGHLDSGAGATLRALARRSLVVVWVDQVQVAPLGFVPRTLVELTRLGRSVARTGVGVPVEARRPSHLLSEWLWRSMLAVANAGDGGLPADSLAARARFYLGTGYRPQGRPSRGYIDLIVAEDLEAGHGLVAERRWVLTDSGRAHLAEHHSEYVSLYQATDSAVSKE
;
A
#
# COMPACT_ATOMS: atom_id res chain seq x y z
N MET A 1 2.26 -3.00 -34.26
CA MET A 1 2.48 -1.55 -34.43
C MET A 1 1.91 -0.89 -33.18
N HIS A 2 2.76 -0.31 -32.32
CA HIS A 2 2.29 0.46 -31.16
C HIS A 2 1.90 1.87 -31.63
N ALA A 3 0.94 2.52 -30.97
CA ALA A 3 0.61 3.90 -31.33
C ALA A 3 1.77 4.82 -30.97
N ASP A 4 1.99 5.83 -31.83
CA ASP A 4 3.01 6.84 -31.61
C ASP A 4 2.67 7.65 -30.34
N PRO A 5 3.62 7.79 -29.40
CA PRO A 5 3.43 8.61 -28.20
C PRO A 5 2.99 10.05 -28.48
N VAL A 6 3.28 10.58 -29.67
CA VAL A 6 2.75 11.87 -30.15
C VAL A 6 1.22 11.94 -30.07
N PHE A 7 0.52 10.81 -30.17
CA PHE A 7 -0.94 10.77 -30.13
C PHE A 7 -1.51 10.19 -28.83
N THR A 8 -0.74 9.44 -28.04
CA THR A 8 -1.22 8.84 -26.77
C THR A 8 -0.76 9.60 -25.53
N GLY A 9 0.19 10.51 -25.68
CA GLY A 9 0.92 11.10 -24.56
C GLY A 9 1.84 10.09 -23.87
N TYR A 10 2.56 10.58 -22.87
CA TYR A 10 3.35 9.77 -21.94
C TYR A 10 2.67 9.80 -20.56
N THR A 11 2.80 8.70 -19.81
CA THR A 11 2.51 8.75 -18.37
C THR A 11 3.62 9.55 -17.66
N GLU A 12 3.35 10.08 -16.47
CA GLU A 12 4.36 10.82 -15.67
C GLU A 12 5.69 10.03 -15.54
N LEU A 13 5.58 8.72 -15.28
CA LEU A 13 6.76 7.85 -15.21
C LEU A 13 7.51 7.76 -16.55
N GLN A 14 6.79 7.71 -17.68
CA GLN A 14 7.42 7.67 -19.00
C GLN A 14 8.08 9.02 -19.36
N GLU A 15 7.52 10.14 -18.92
CA GLU A 15 8.15 11.46 -19.07
C GLU A 15 9.46 11.52 -18.30
N VAL A 16 9.46 11.12 -17.02
CA VAL A 16 10.68 11.05 -16.19
C VAL A 16 11.73 10.14 -16.85
N LEU A 17 11.33 8.97 -17.35
CA LEU A 17 12.25 8.06 -18.04
C LEU A 17 12.79 8.63 -19.35
N ARG A 18 11.97 9.38 -20.10
CA ARG A 18 12.38 10.04 -21.34
C ARG A 18 13.39 11.15 -21.05
N ASP A 19 13.08 11.99 -20.07
CA ASP A 19 13.93 13.12 -19.68
C ASP A 19 15.28 12.63 -19.12
N GLY A 20 15.28 11.45 -18.46
CA GLY A 20 16.50 10.73 -18.05
C GLY A 20 17.23 9.97 -19.18
N GLY A 21 16.74 10.01 -20.42
CA GLY A 21 17.35 9.30 -21.56
C GLY A 21 17.23 7.77 -21.49
N HIS A 22 16.30 7.24 -20.71
CA HIS A 22 16.08 5.81 -20.49
C HIS A 22 14.94 5.23 -21.34
N LEU A 23 14.20 6.07 -22.07
CA LEU A 23 13.15 5.63 -22.98
C LEU A 23 13.74 5.18 -24.33
N ASP A 24 13.75 3.87 -24.57
CA ASP A 24 14.29 3.25 -25.79
C ASP A 24 13.18 2.57 -26.63
N SER A 25 13.07 2.96 -27.90
CA SER A 25 12.13 2.39 -28.87
C SER A 25 12.52 0.98 -29.35
N GLY A 26 13.74 0.51 -29.06
CA GLY A 26 14.29 -0.79 -29.42
C GLY A 26 14.21 -1.89 -28.34
N ALA A 27 13.57 -1.62 -27.20
CA ALA A 27 13.63 -2.48 -26.01
C ALA A 27 13.02 -3.90 -26.15
N GLY A 28 12.37 -4.23 -27.27
CA GLY A 28 11.65 -5.50 -27.46
C GLY A 28 12.54 -6.76 -27.40
N ALA A 29 13.81 -6.68 -27.81
CA ALA A 29 14.75 -7.79 -27.67
C ALA A 29 15.18 -7.98 -26.19
N THR A 30 15.39 -6.87 -25.49
CA THR A 30 15.74 -6.84 -24.06
C THR A 30 14.62 -7.41 -23.22
N LEU A 31 13.36 -7.01 -23.44
CA LEU A 31 12.21 -7.56 -22.72
C LEU A 31 12.08 -9.07 -22.90
N ARG A 32 12.25 -9.59 -24.12
CA ARG A 32 12.28 -11.04 -24.38
C ARG A 32 13.43 -11.74 -23.66
N ALA A 33 14.60 -11.12 -23.59
CA ALA A 33 15.76 -11.67 -22.89
C ALA A 33 15.56 -11.72 -21.37
N LEU A 34 14.91 -10.70 -20.79
CA LEU A 34 14.56 -10.64 -19.37
C LEU A 34 13.44 -11.63 -19.02
N ALA A 35 12.43 -11.76 -19.89
CA ALA A 35 11.32 -12.71 -19.71
C ALA A 35 11.82 -14.17 -19.74
N ARG A 36 12.70 -14.52 -20.68
CA ARG A 36 13.33 -15.86 -20.74
C ARG A 36 14.13 -16.22 -19.49
N ARG A 37 14.65 -15.21 -18.78
CA ARG A 37 15.37 -15.38 -17.50
C ARG A 37 14.45 -15.29 -16.28
N SER A 38 13.13 -15.24 -16.50
CA SER A 38 12.12 -15.10 -15.44
C SER A 38 12.32 -13.86 -14.56
N LEU A 39 12.93 -12.80 -15.10
CA LEU A 39 13.13 -11.53 -14.38
C LEU A 39 11.92 -10.60 -14.54
N VAL A 40 11.21 -10.72 -15.66
CA VAL A 40 9.95 -10.02 -15.89
C VAL A 40 8.89 -10.98 -16.40
N VAL A 41 7.63 -10.62 -16.20
CA VAL A 41 6.50 -11.15 -16.96
C VAL A 41 6.06 -10.07 -17.94
N VAL A 42 5.75 -10.48 -19.17
CA VAL A 42 5.32 -9.57 -20.24
C VAL A 42 3.94 -10.01 -20.71
N TRP A 43 3.00 -9.07 -20.73
CA TRP A 43 1.68 -9.25 -21.34
C TRP A 43 1.49 -8.23 -22.45
N VAL A 44 0.65 -8.59 -23.41
CA VAL A 44 0.21 -7.68 -24.46
C VAL A 44 -1.31 -7.63 -24.41
N ASP A 45 -1.86 -6.43 -24.25
CA ASP A 45 -3.29 -6.16 -24.29
C ASP A 45 -3.59 -4.99 -25.25
N GLN A 46 -4.84 -4.55 -25.26
CA GLN A 46 -5.26 -3.34 -25.97
C GLN A 46 -5.91 -2.37 -25.01
N VAL A 47 -5.64 -1.08 -25.23
CA VAL A 47 -6.27 0.01 -24.48
C VAL A 47 -6.95 0.96 -25.47
N GLN A 48 -8.14 1.42 -25.12
CA GLN A 48 -8.84 2.42 -25.91
C GLN A 48 -8.26 3.80 -25.60
N VAL A 49 -7.71 4.47 -26.62
CA VAL A 49 -7.19 5.84 -26.53
C VAL A 49 -7.99 6.70 -27.49
N ALA A 50 -8.66 7.73 -26.98
CA ALA A 50 -9.34 8.70 -27.84
C ALA A 50 -8.31 9.70 -28.41
N PRO A 51 -8.36 10.04 -29.72
CA PRO A 51 -9.31 9.59 -30.74
C PRO A 51 -8.86 8.33 -31.53
N LEU A 52 -7.71 7.75 -31.20
CA LEU A 52 -7.03 6.69 -31.97
C LEU A 52 -7.72 5.32 -31.99
N GLY A 53 -8.67 5.07 -31.10
CA GLY A 53 -9.31 3.76 -30.94
C GLY A 53 -8.44 2.81 -30.12
N PHE A 54 -8.50 1.50 -30.42
CA PHE A 54 -7.75 0.49 -29.66
C PHE A 54 -6.30 0.41 -30.09
N VAL A 55 -5.40 0.59 -29.13
CA VAL A 55 -3.95 0.57 -29.32
C VAL A 55 -3.35 -0.61 -28.55
N PRO A 56 -2.43 -1.40 -29.15
CA PRO A 56 -1.75 -2.45 -28.42
C PRO A 56 -0.78 -1.88 -27.38
N ARG A 57 -0.89 -2.38 -26.15
CA ARG A 57 -0.04 -2.02 -25.02
C ARG A 57 0.72 -3.25 -24.53
N THR A 58 2.00 -3.05 -24.22
CA THR A 58 2.83 -4.06 -23.56
C THR A 58 2.93 -3.73 -22.08
N LEU A 59 2.46 -4.63 -21.23
CA LEU A 59 2.60 -4.54 -19.78
C LEU A 59 3.78 -5.40 -19.34
N VAL A 60 4.60 -4.86 -18.45
CA VAL A 60 5.77 -5.55 -17.91
C VAL A 60 5.72 -5.50 -16.39
N GLU A 61 5.78 -6.64 -15.74
CA GLU A 61 5.91 -6.74 -14.28
C GLU A 61 7.25 -7.36 -13.92
N LEU A 62 7.97 -6.77 -12.96
CA LEU A 62 9.16 -7.37 -12.38
C LEU A 62 8.78 -8.53 -11.46
N THR A 63 9.36 -9.70 -11.69
CA THR A 63 9.20 -10.83 -10.78
C THR A 63 9.91 -10.57 -9.44
N ARG A 64 9.70 -11.43 -8.45
CA ARG A 64 10.48 -11.38 -7.20
C ARG A 64 11.98 -11.48 -7.46
N LEU A 65 12.38 -12.34 -8.39
CA LEU A 65 13.77 -12.49 -8.83
C LEU A 65 14.25 -11.24 -9.57
N GLY A 66 13.45 -10.73 -10.51
CA GLY A 66 13.77 -9.50 -11.26
C GLY A 66 13.99 -8.29 -10.36
N ARG A 67 13.12 -8.07 -9.37
CA ARG A 67 13.30 -7.00 -8.37
C ARG A 67 14.59 -7.17 -7.57
N SER A 68 14.94 -8.41 -7.20
CA SER A 68 16.19 -8.69 -6.50
C SER A 68 17.40 -8.34 -7.36
N VAL A 69 17.44 -8.83 -8.60
CA VAL A 69 18.54 -8.56 -9.54
C VAL A 69 18.66 -7.07 -9.85
N ALA A 70 17.53 -6.39 -10.09
CA ALA A 70 17.52 -4.95 -10.33
C ALA A 70 18.14 -4.20 -9.15
N ARG A 71 17.67 -4.46 -7.92
CA ARG A 71 18.22 -3.84 -6.69
C ARG A 71 19.72 -4.05 -6.54
N THR A 72 20.19 -5.28 -6.72
CA THR A 72 21.63 -5.58 -6.69
C THR A 72 22.38 -4.81 -7.77
N GLY A 73 21.85 -4.74 -8.99
CA GLY A 73 22.48 -4.05 -10.11
C GLY A 73 22.55 -2.52 -9.96
N VAL A 74 21.54 -1.91 -9.33
CA VAL A 74 21.52 -0.46 -9.06
C VAL A 74 22.08 -0.07 -7.69
N GLY A 75 22.58 -1.04 -6.91
CA GLY A 75 23.10 -0.79 -5.56
C GLY A 75 22.04 -0.35 -4.55
N VAL A 76 20.76 -0.56 -4.82
CA VAL A 76 19.67 -0.22 -3.89
C VAL A 76 19.66 -1.26 -2.78
N PRO A 77 19.90 -0.88 -1.51
CA PRO A 77 19.90 -1.82 -0.41
C PRO A 77 18.53 -2.46 -0.24
N VAL A 78 18.51 -3.72 0.20
CA VAL A 78 17.27 -4.37 0.59
C VAL A 78 16.77 -3.67 1.84
N GLU A 79 15.60 -3.04 1.75
CA GLU A 79 14.94 -2.47 2.92
C GLU A 79 14.80 -3.54 4.00
N ALA A 80 15.31 -3.24 5.19
CA ALA A 80 15.27 -4.17 6.30
C ALA A 80 13.82 -4.58 6.56
N ARG A 81 13.57 -5.89 6.59
CA ARG A 81 12.23 -6.39 6.83
C ARG A 81 11.80 -5.95 8.23
N ARG A 82 10.71 -5.19 8.32
CA ARG A 82 10.08 -4.88 9.60
C ARG A 82 9.86 -6.18 10.40
N PRO A 83 10.22 -6.22 11.69
CA PRO A 83 9.93 -7.35 12.55
C PRO A 83 8.45 -7.75 12.48
N SER A 84 8.16 -9.06 12.48
CA SER A 84 6.80 -9.55 12.24
C SER A 84 5.81 -9.22 13.35
N HIS A 85 6.27 -8.89 14.55
CA HIS A 85 5.42 -8.40 15.63
C HIS A 85 4.97 -6.95 15.41
N LEU A 86 5.69 -6.17 14.62
CA LEU A 86 5.35 -4.78 14.35
C LEU A 86 4.41 -4.62 13.14
N LEU A 87 3.44 -3.71 13.30
CA LEU A 87 2.49 -3.25 12.32
C LEU A 87 3.16 -2.40 11.24
N SER A 88 2.59 -2.39 10.03
CA SER A 88 2.95 -1.39 9.02
C SER A 88 2.61 0.00 9.45
N GLU A 89 3.31 0.99 8.88
CA GLU A 89 3.14 2.39 9.25
C GLU A 89 1.68 2.83 9.20
N TRP A 90 0.99 2.50 8.12
CA TRP A 90 -0.43 2.84 7.98
C TRP A 90 -1.33 2.15 9.03
N LEU A 91 -1.00 0.91 9.44
CA LEU A 91 -1.72 0.18 10.49
C LEU A 91 -1.39 0.75 11.87
N TRP A 92 -0.13 1.13 12.08
CA TRP A 92 0.34 1.80 13.28
C TRP A 92 -0.36 3.15 13.47
N ARG A 93 -0.37 4.01 12.44
CA ARG A 93 -1.11 5.29 12.43
C ARG A 93 -2.60 5.09 12.70
N SER A 94 -3.21 4.05 12.12
CA SER A 94 -4.62 3.72 12.37
C SER A 94 -4.86 3.31 13.83
N MET A 95 -3.95 2.52 14.42
CA MET A 95 -4.03 2.12 15.82
C MET A 95 -3.81 3.30 16.77
N LEU A 96 -2.89 4.22 16.45
CA LEU A 96 -2.69 5.47 17.19
C LEU A 96 -3.92 6.37 17.14
N ALA A 97 -4.61 6.47 16.00
CA ALA A 97 -5.84 7.24 15.89
C ALA A 97 -6.92 6.71 16.86
N VAL A 98 -7.05 5.38 16.98
CA VAL A 98 -7.96 4.75 17.95
C VAL A 98 -7.48 4.99 19.39
N ALA A 99 -6.18 4.89 19.66
CA ALA A 99 -5.61 5.16 20.98
C ALA A 99 -5.85 6.60 21.44
N ASN A 100 -5.65 7.57 20.55
CA ASN A 100 -5.81 9.00 20.82
C ASN A 100 -7.27 9.41 21.03
N ALA A 101 -8.23 8.64 20.50
CA ALA A 101 -9.64 8.85 20.77
C ALA A 101 -10.04 8.46 22.21
N GLY A 102 -9.16 7.76 22.93
CA GLY A 102 -9.37 7.35 24.32
C GLY A 102 -10.59 6.45 24.51
N ASP A 103 -11.19 6.50 25.69
CA ASP A 103 -12.35 5.68 26.06
C ASP A 103 -13.61 6.03 25.26
N GLY A 104 -13.65 7.24 24.69
CA GLY A 104 -14.74 7.68 23.81
C GLY A 104 -14.77 6.94 22.47
N GLY A 105 -13.64 6.35 22.05
CA GLY A 105 -13.51 5.59 20.81
C GLY A 105 -13.52 6.44 19.54
N LEU A 106 -12.93 5.91 18.47
CA LEU A 106 -12.86 6.55 17.16
C LEU A 106 -14.14 6.24 16.35
N PRO A 107 -14.85 7.21 15.76
CA PRO A 107 -16.01 6.94 14.93
C PRO A 107 -15.73 5.91 13.83
N ALA A 108 -16.68 5.00 13.57
CA ALA A 108 -16.46 3.85 12.68
C ALA A 108 -15.96 4.23 11.28
N ASP A 109 -16.46 5.34 10.75
CA ASP A 109 -16.13 5.85 9.40
C ASP A 109 -14.82 6.64 9.35
N SER A 110 -14.26 7.01 10.51
CA SER A 110 -12.97 7.72 10.60
C SER A 110 -11.77 6.78 10.53
N LEU A 111 -11.98 5.47 10.69
CA LEU A 111 -10.91 4.48 10.55
C LEU A 111 -10.63 4.22 9.06
N ALA A 112 -9.34 4.21 8.68
CA ALA A 112 -8.94 3.85 7.32
C ALA A 112 -9.59 2.53 6.89
N ALA A 113 -10.32 2.54 5.76
CA ALA A 113 -11.34 1.54 5.43
C ALA A 113 -10.88 0.07 5.52
N ARG A 114 -9.60 -0.20 5.24
CA ARG A 114 -9.03 -1.55 5.31
C ARG A 114 -8.40 -1.91 6.66
N ALA A 115 -8.12 -0.95 7.54
CA ALA A 115 -7.44 -1.18 8.81
C ALA A 115 -8.22 -2.16 9.70
N ARG A 116 -9.56 -2.04 9.74
CA ARG A 116 -10.43 -2.92 10.52
C ARG A 116 -10.19 -4.41 10.25
N PHE A 117 -9.91 -4.80 9.01
CA PHE A 117 -9.70 -6.20 8.67
C PHE A 117 -8.40 -6.76 9.27
N TYR A 118 -7.39 -5.91 9.51
CA TYR A 118 -6.09 -6.34 10.03
C TYR A 118 -5.96 -6.13 11.55
N LEU A 119 -6.63 -5.11 12.09
CA LEU A 119 -6.55 -4.74 13.51
C LEU A 119 -7.74 -5.23 14.33
N GLY A 120 -8.94 -5.26 13.75
CA GLY A 120 -10.18 -5.54 14.48
C GLY A 120 -10.28 -7.00 14.91
N THR A 121 -10.90 -7.31 16.04
CA THR A 121 -11.19 -8.71 16.41
C THR A 121 -12.16 -9.38 15.43
N GLY A 122 -12.13 -10.71 15.37
CA GLY A 122 -13.06 -11.50 14.55
C GLY A 122 -12.79 -11.51 13.05
N TYR A 123 -11.93 -10.63 12.53
CA TYR A 123 -11.59 -10.61 11.10
C TYR A 123 -10.54 -11.67 10.73
N ARG A 124 -10.61 -12.14 9.47
CA ARG A 124 -9.67 -13.13 8.91
C ARG A 124 -9.17 -12.76 7.50
N PRO A 125 -8.42 -11.67 7.33
CA PRO A 125 -7.88 -11.29 6.03
C PRO A 125 -6.98 -12.42 5.49
N GLN A 126 -7.27 -12.88 4.27
CA GLN A 126 -6.52 -13.96 3.62
C GLN A 126 -6.46 -15.25 4.47
N GLY A 127 -7.51 -15.52 5.27
CA GLY A 127 -7.64 -16.74 6.09
C GLY A 127 -6.84 -16.73 7.40
N ARG A 128 -6.09 -15.68 7.70
CA ARG A 128 -5.34 -15.54 8.97
C ARG A 128 -6.10 -14.66 9.94
N PRO A 129 -6.16 -14.99 11.25
CA PRO A 129 -6.71 -14.09 12.24
C PRO A 129 -6.05 -12.71 12.14
N SER A 130 -6.88 -11.67 12.20
CA SER A 130 -6.42 -10.32 12.48
C SER A 130 -5.73 -10.24 13.83
N ARG A 131 -5.11 -9.09 14.11
CA ARG A 131 -4.36 -8.88 15.35
C ARG A 131 -5.24 -8.75 16.60
N GLY A 132 -6.50 -8.36 16.45
CA GLY A 132 -7.42 -8.19 17.58
C GLY A 132 -7.01 -7.05 18.52
N TYR A 133 -6.37 -6.01 18.00
CA TYR A 133 -5.94 -4.83 18.77
C TYR A 133 -7.05 -3.79 18.95
N ILE A 134 -8.09 -3.83 18.12
CA ILE A 134 -9.26 -2.95 18.23
C ILE A 134 -10.57 -3.73 18.22
N ASP A 135 -11.59 -3.16 18.84
CA ASP A 135 -12.97 -3.66 18.84
C ASP A 135 -13.94 -2.59 18.37
N LEU A 136 -15.04 -3.01 17.75
CA LEU A 136 -16.15 -2.14 17.37
C LEU A 136 -17.23 -2.23 18.45
N ILE A 137 -17.47 -1.13 19.13
CA ILE A 137 -18.53 -0.99 20.13
C ILE A 137 -19.68 -0.12 19.59
N VAL A 138 -20.85 -0.27 20.19
CA VAL A 138 -21.99 0.63 19.97
C VAL A 138 -21.95 1.69 21.08
N ALA A 139 -21.83 2.95 20.68
CA ALA A 139 -21.82 4.11 21.56
C ALA A 139 -23.21 4.77 21.56
N GLU A 140 -24.07 4.34 22.48
CA GLU A 140 -25.43 4.84 22.72
C GLU A 140 -26.42 4.82 21.53
N ASP A 141 -27.69 4.63 21.85
CA ASP A 141 -28.79 4.68 20.88
C ASP A 141 -29.19 6.15 20.66
N LEU A 142 -28.79 6.74 19.54
CA LEU A 142 -29.32 8.04 19.13
C LEU A 142 -30.74 7.84 18.58
N GLU A 143 -31.75 8.34 19.31
CA GLU A 143 -33.09 8.54 18.76
C GLU A 143 -33.04 9.61 17.66
N ALA A 144 -32.72 9.20 16.44
CA ALA A 144 -33.00 10.01 15.27
C ALA A 144 -34.45 9.75 14.85
N GLY A 145 -35.24 10.81 14.65
CA GLY A 145 -36.68 10.77 14.32
C GLY A 145 -37.11 9.98 13.07
N HIS A 146 -36.19 9.26 12.41
CA HIS A 146 -36.42 8.37 11.29
C HIS A 146 -35.72 7.00 11.42
N GLY A 147 -35.46 6.53 12.65
CA GLY A 147 -34.93 5.19 12.96
C GLY A 147 -33.63 5.23 13.76
N LEU A 148 -33.46 4.25 14.66
CA LEU A 148 -32.26 4.08 15.49
C LEU A 148 -31.03 3.83 14.60
N VAL A 149 -30.12 4.81 14.52
CA VAL A 149 -28.76 4.59 14.01
C VAL A 149 -27.85 4.54 15.22
N ALA A 150 -27.57 3.31 15.69
CA ALA A 150 -26.58 3.06 16.72
C ALA A 150 -25.22 3.58 16.26
N GLU A 151 -24.67 4.58 16.95
CA GLU A 151 -23.34 5.10 16.63
C GLU A 151 -22.30 4.03 16.95
N ARG A 152 -21.38 3.75 16.02
CA ARG A 152 -20.36 2.72 16.21
C ARG A 152 -19.00 3.36 16.37
N ARG A 153 -18.22 2.89 17.34
CA ARG A 153 -16.90 3.42 17.65
C ARG A 153 -15.87 2.32 17.82
N TRP A 154 -14.66 2.55 17.32
CA TRP A 154 -13.51 1.68 17.50
C TRP A 154 -12.79 2.02 18.79
N VAL A 155 -12.51 1.01 19.61
CA VAL A 155 -11.75 1.16 20.86
C VAL A 155 -10.58 0.17 20.88
N LEU A 156 -9.54 0.47 21.66
CA LEU A 156 -8.46 -0.49 21.88
C LEU A 156 -8.96 -1.66 22.74
N THR A 157 -8.52 -2.87 22.39
CA THR A 157 -8.61 -4.03 23.29
C THR A 157 -7.49 -3.99 24.33
N ASP A 158 -7.53 -4.87 25.33
CA ASP A 158 -6.42 -5.03 26.27
C ASP A 158 -5.13 -5.46 25.57
N SER A 159 -5.24 -6.35 24.59
CA SER A 159 -4.11 -6.76 23.73
C SER A 159 -3.57 -5.57 22.93
N GLY A 160 -4.44 -4.73 22.39
CA GLY A 160 -4.04 -3.50 21.71
C GLY A 160 -3.32 -2.52 22.63
N ARG A 161 -3.83 -2.30 23.84
CA ARG A 161 -3.19 -1.46 24.87
C ARG A 161 -1.82 -2.00 25.26
N ALA A 162 -1.70 -3.31 25.51
CA ALA A 162 -0.45 -3.96 25.86
C ALA A 162 0.58 -3.84 24.73
N HIS A 163 0.19 -4.14 23.49
CA HIS A 163 1.07 -4.02 22.31
C HIS A 163 1.56 -2.59 22.12
N LEU A 164 0.67 -1.60 22.29
CA LEU A 164 1.01 -0.20 22.21
C LEU A 164 2.07 0.16 23.26
N ALA A 165 1.83 -0.21 24.52
CA ALA A 165 2.76 0.08 25.62
C ALA A 165 4.13 -0.59 25.44
N GLU A 166 4.14 -1.84 24.97
CA GLU A 166 5.37 -2.62 24.79
C GLU A 166 6.24 -2.10 23.64
N HIS A 167 5.63 -1.72 22.51
CA HIS A 167 6.37 -1.46 21.27
C HIS A 167 6.33 0.01 20.80
N HIS A 168 5.79 0.94 21.59
CA HIS A 168 5.68 2.34 21.19
C HIS A 168 7.03 2.94 20.74
N SER A 169 8.08 2.76 21.54
CA SER A 169 9.42 3.30 21.24
C SER A 169 10.05 2.68 19.98
N GLU A 170 9.80 1.39 19.73
CA GLU A 170 10.22 0.72 18.49
C GLU A 170 9.54 1.33 17.26
N TYR A 171 8.23 1.60 17.33
CA TYR A 171 7.51 2.24 16.23
C TYR A 171 7.96 3.68 15.97
N VAL A 172 8.14 4.46 17.03
CA VAL A 172 8.65 5.83 16.94
C VAL A 172 10.01 5.83 16.25
N SER A 173 10.93 4.97 16.69
CA SER A 173 12.26 4.85 16.07
C SER A 173 12.18 4.41 14.61
N LEU A 174 11.33 3.44 14.31
CA LEU A 174 11.21 2.87 12.97
C LEU A 174 10.65 3.87 11.95
N TYR A 175 9.61 4.64 12.32
CA TYR A 175 8.90 5.51 11.38
C TYR A 175 9.35 6.98 11.41
N GLN A 176 9.95 7.48 12.51
CA GLN A 176 10.66 8.77 12.47
C GLN A 176 11.92 8.72 11.61
N ALA A 177 12.60 7.57 11.57
CA ALA A 177 13.72 7.35 10.66
C ALA A 177 13.29 7.37 9.19
N THR A 178 12.05 6.96 8.88
CA THR A 178 11.49 7.00 7.53
C THR A 178 11.16 8.44 7.09
N ASP A 179 10.54 9.27 7.92
CA ASP A 179 10.29 10.69 7.61
C ASP A 179 11.59 11.49 7.41
N SER A 180 12.65 11.12 8.15
CA SER A 180 13.99 11.73 8.02
C SER A 180 14.71 11.33 6.72
N ALA A 181 14.38 10.17 6.14
CA ALA A 181 14.98 9.67 4.90
C ALA A 181 14.32 10.26 3.64
N VAL A 182 13.11 10.83 3.75
CA VAL A 182 12.37 11.47 2.66
C VAL A 182 12.68 12.98 2.56
N SER A 183 13.36 13.56 3.56
CA SER A 183 13.72 14.99 3.59
C SER A 183 15.10 15.32 2.99
N LYS A 184 15.66 14.44 2.15
CA LYS A 184 16.83 14.74 1.32
C LYS A 184 16.51 14.51 -0.16
N GLU A 185 15.79 15.45 -0.76
CA GLU A 185 15.96 15.86 -2.16
C GLU A 185 15.90 17.39 -2.24
#